data_AF-A0A3B9GAZ4-F1
#
_entry.id   AF-A0A3B9GAZ4-F1
#
_cell.length_a   1.000
_cell.length_b   1.000
_cell.length_c   1.000
_cell.angle_alpha   90.00
_cell.angle_beta   90.00
_cell.angle_gamma   90.00
#
_symmetry.space_group_name_H-M   'P 1'
#
loop_
_entity.id
_entity.type
_entity.pdbx_description
1 polymer ?
#
loop_
_entity_poly.entity_id
_entity_poly.type
_entity_poly.pdbx_seq_one_letter_code
_entity_poly.pdbx_strand_id
1 'polypeptide(L)'
;MTAEKYEFSSQAWVDCAQDILIEAAGDTDLSGIEITFSEVFTDAPAHLDPDSQGRIGWYMSIKDGQLNVKKGIPDHADLRITTDYELTVPLGRAVFEGNPEAVEEAGKVVADLMEKGIMIREGDEGALSSLTFFEGFHDKIAKRTA
;
A
#
# COMPACT_ATOMS: atom_id res chain seq x y z
N MET A 1 22.95 13.51 -1.20
CA MET A 1 22.46 12.85 0.02
C MET A 1 21.40 11.85 -0.41
N THR A 2 21.47 10.60 0.01
CA THR A 2 20.41 9.62 -0.26
C THR A 2 19.17 10.01 0.55
N ALA A 3 17.98 9.94 -0.05
CA ALA A 3 16.73 10.16 0.68
C ALA A 3 16.63 9.17 1.84
N GLU A 4 16.05 9.61 2.96
CA GLU A 4 15.80 8.74 4.11
C GLU A 4 14.86 7.60 3.70
N LYS A 5 15.17 6.39 4.18
CA LYS A 5 14.40 5.18 3.91
C LYS A 5 13.82 4.64 5.21
N TYR A 6 12.60 4.13 5.13
CA TYR A 6 11.82 3.60 6.23
C TYR A 6 11.52 2.12 5.99
N GLU A 7 11.52 1.33 7.06
CA GLU A 7 11.16 -0.08 6.99
C GLU A 7 9.71 -0.25 6.52
N PHE A 8 9.48 -1.20 5.61
CA PHE A 8 8.19 -1.43 4.98
C PHE A 8 7.06 -1.61 6.01
N SER A 9 5.96 -0.87 5.83
CA SER A 9 4.79 -0.88 6.74
C SER A 9 5.08 -0.50 8.22
N SER A 10 6.28 0.00 8.54
CA SER A 10 6.56 0.63 9.84
C SER A 10 5.76 1.94 10.01
N GLN A 11 5.67 2.46 11.25
CA GLN A 11 4.96 3.72 11.47
C GLN A 11 5.54 4.88 10.66
N ALA A 12 6.87 5.00 10.61
CA ALA A 12 7.54 6.05 9.83
C ALA A 12 7.30 5.90 8.31
N TRP A 13 7.16 4.67 7.82
CA TRP A 13 6.79 4.41 6.43
C TRP A 13 5.35 4.84 6.13
N VAL A 14 4.41 4.54 7.03
CA VAL A 14 3.01 4.96 6.91
C VAL A 14 2.89 6.48 6.97
N ASP A 15 3.63 7.15 7.87
CA ASP A 15 3.67 8.61 7.95
C ASP A 15 4.20 9.21 6.64
N CYS A 16 5.26 8.63 6.07
CA CYS A 16 5.76 9.04 4.76
C CYS A 16 4.74 8.79 3.63
N ALA A 17 3.99 7.69 3.67
CA ALA A 17 2.94 7.41 2.71
C ALA A 17 1.79 8.42 2.80
N GLN A 18 1.43 8.84 4.02
CA GLN A 18 0.47 9.91 4.25
C GLN A 18 0.93 11.21 3.59
N ASP A 19 2.16 11.63 3.84
CA ASP A 19 2.69 12.87 3.27
C ASP A 19 2.69 12.84 1.74
N ILE A 20 3.12 11.73 1.14
CA ILE A 20 3.14 11.56 -0.32
C ILE A 20 1.73 11.65 -0.91
N LEU A 21 0.74 11.00 -0.28
CA LEU A 21 -0.63 10.97 -0.79
C LEU A 21 -1.35 12.31 -0.58
N ILE A 22 -1.11 13.00 0.55
CA ILE A 22 -1.64 14.36 0.79
C ILE A 22 -1.03 15.34 -0.22
N GLU A 23 0.28 15.29 -0.46
CA GLU A 23 0.94 16.13 -1.45
C GLU A 23 0.40 15.86 -2.86
N ALA A 24 0.22 14.58 -3.22
CA ALA A 24 -0.33 14.20 -4.51
C ALA A 24 -1.79 14.61 -4.69
N ALA A 25 -2.60 14.53 -3.63
CA ALA A 25 -3.99 14.97 -3.66
C ALA A 25 -4.10 16.49 -3.86
N GLY A 26 -3.20 17.27 -3.26
CA GLY A 26 -3.16 18.72 -3.40
C GLY A 26 -4.52 19.37 -3.12
N ASP A 27 -5.05 20.12 -4.09
CA ASP A 27 -6.37 20.78 -4.02
C ASP A 27 -7.52 19.93 -4.61
N THR A 28 -7.32 18.62 -4.80
CA THR A 28 -8.37 17.74 -5.33
C THR A 28 -9.59 17.77 -4.41
N ASP A 29 -10.77 17.99 -4.99
CA ASP A 29 -12.03 17.90 -4.25
C ASP A 29 -12.36 16.44 -3.95
N LEU A 30 -12.20 16.06 -2.68
CA LEU A 30 -12.50 14.72 -2.18
C LEU A 30 -13.94 14.59 -1.68
N SER A 31 -14.76 15.64 -1.80
CA SER A 31 -16.14 15.59 -1.36
C SER A 31 -16.94 14.58 -2.18
N GLY A 32 -17.70 13.73 -1.48
CA GLY A 32 -18.47 12.66 -2.10
C GLY A 32 -17.67 11.42 -2.50
N ILE A 33 -16.35 11.39 -2.24
CA ILE A 33 -15.53 10.18 -2.36
C ILE A 33 -15.51 9.48 -0.99
N GLU A 34 -15.98 8.24 -0.98
CA GLU A 34 -15.94 7.35 0.18
C GLU A 34 -15.24 6.07 -0.25
N ILE A 35 -14.04 5.84 0.28
CA ILE A 35 -13.24 4.67 -0.06
C ILE A 35 -12.28 4.32 1.06
N THR A 36 -12.06 3.03 1.28
CA THR A 36 -11.02 2.46 2.14
C THR A 36 -10.25 1.38 1.38
N PHE A 37 -8.95 1.59 1.22
CA PHE A 37 -8.02 0.61 0.68
C PHE A 37 -7.08 0.13 1.78
N SER A 38 -6.82 -1.17 1.86
CA SER A 38 -5.98 -1.74 2.89
C SER A 38 -5.03 -2.80 2.34
N GLU A 39 -3.79 -2.77 2.82
CA GLU A 39 -2.85 -3.88 2.66
C GLU A 39 -2.56 -4.50 4.03
N VAL A 40 -2.56 -5.83 4.07
CA VAL A 40 -2.35 -6.64 5.26
C VAL A 40 -1.21 -7.61 4.98
N PHE A 41 -0.24 -7.65 5.88
CA PHE A 41 0.95 -8.48 5.76
C PHE A 41 0.98 -9.52 6.88
N THR A 42 0.97 -10.81 6.53
CA THR A 42 1.11 -11.92 7.47
C THR A 42 2.57 -12.19 7.80
N ASP A 43 2.80 -12.93 8.89
CA ASP A 43 4.13 -13.35 9.33
C ASP A 43 5.12 -12.17 9.50
N ALA A 44 4.57 -11.05 9.99
CA ALA A 44 5.32 -9.81 10.13
C ALA A 44 6.36 -9.89 11.27
N PRO A 45 7.53 -9.23 11.12
CA PRO A 45 8.53 -9.16 12.17
C PRO A 45 8.00 -8.62 13.49
N ALA A 46 8.39 -9.25 14.60
CA ALA A 46 7.88 -8.90 15.94
C ALA A 46 8.16 -7.45 16.34
N HIS A 47 9.26 -6.84 15.87
CA HIS A 47 9.61 -5.45 16.19
C HIS A 47 8.74 -4.42 15.46
N LEU A 48 7.89 -4.85 14.52
CA LEU A 48 6.87 -4.00 13.89
C LEU A 48 5.54 -4.02 14.65
N ASP A 49 5.50 -4.64 15.82
CA ASP A 49 4.34 -4.75 16.70
C ASP A 49 3.10 -5.33 15.97
N PRO A 50 3.18 -6.57 15.46
CA PRO A 50 2.04 -7.23 14.82
C PRO A 50 0.89 -7.47 15.80
N ASP A 51 -0.31 -7.63 15.24
CA ASP A 51 -1.49 -8.07 15.99
C ASP A 51 -1.31 -9.50 16.54
N SER A 52 -2.30 -9.96 17.31
CA SER A 52 -2.27 -11.31 17.92
C SER A 52 -2.24 -12.46 16.90
N GLN A 53 -2.48 -12.19 15.62
CA GLN A 53 -2.41 -13.16 14.52
C GLN A 53 -1.10 -13.04 13.72
N GLY A 54 -0.14 -12.23 14.18
CA GLY A 54 1.12 -12.02 13.48
C GLY A 54 1.03 -11.10 12.28
N ARG A 55 -0.01 -10.26 12.20
CA ARG A 55 -0.25 -9.39 11.04
C ARG A 55 0.07 -7.94 11.35
N ILE A 56 0.57 -7.23 10.36
CA ILE A 56 0.55 -5.77 10.31
C ILE A 56 -0.22 -5.31 9.08
N GLY A 57 -0.51 -4.04 9.00
CA GLY A 57 -1.12 -3.48 7.81
C GLY A 57 -1.04 -1.97 7.82
N TRP A 58 -1.48 -1.41 6.70
CA TRP A 58 -1.80 -0.01 6.59
C TRP A 58 -3.07 0.14 5.76
N TYR A 59 -3.68 1.30 5.86
CA TYR A 59 -4.83 1.63 5.04
C TYR A 59 -4.86 3.10 4.69
N MET A 60 -5.42 3.39 3.53
CA MET A 60 -5.85 4.71 3.10
C MET A 60 -7.36 4.76 3.19
N SER A 61 -7.91 5.82 3.74
CA SER A 61 -9.36 6.09 3.71
C SER A 61 -9.64 7.52 3.28
N ILE A 62 -10.62 7.70 2.41
CA ILE A 62 -11.22 9.00 2.11
C ILE A 62 -12.64 8.95 2.64
N LYS A 63 -12.96 9.88 3.52
CA LYS A 63 -14.28 10.00 4.13
C LYS A 63 -14.55 11.44 4.50
N ASP A 64 -15.77 11.91 4.25
CA ASP A 64 -16.19 13.28 4.57
C ASP A 64 -15.22 14.34 3.99
N GLY A 65 -14.65 14.06 2.80
CA GLY A 65 -13.67 14.92 2.13
C GLY A 65 -12.25 14.89 2.73
N GLN A 66 -11.96 13.95 3.64
CA GLN A 66 -10.66 13.84 4.31
C GLN A 66 -9.92 12.57 3.90
N LEU A 67 -8.74 12.75 3.31
CA LEU A 67 -7.78 11.68 3.08
C LEU A 67 -6.99 11.40 4.36
N ASN A 68 -6.98 10.14 4.79
CA ASN A 68 -6.20 9.65 5.92
C ASN A 68 -5.42 8.40 5.52
N VAL A 69 -4.21 8.26 6.05
CA VAL A 69 -3.39 7.06 5.91
C VAL A 69 -2.94 6.63 7.29
N LYS A 70 -3.13 5.37 7.64
CA LYS A 70 -2.93 4.89 9.02
C LYS A 70 -2.31 3.51 9.04
N LYS A 71 -1.54 3.25 10.10
CA LYS A 71 -1.04 1.91 10.42
C LYS A 71 -2.17 1.15 11.09
N GLY A 72 -2.31 -0.12 10.72
CA GLY A 72 -3.34 -1.02 11.23
C GLY A 72 -4.17 -1.65 10.12
N ILE A 73 -5.15 -2.43 10.53
CA ILE A 73 -6.04 -3.19 9.66
C ILE A 73 -7.46 -2.72 9.97
N PRO A 74 -8.15 -2.02 9.05
CA PRO A 74 -9.51 -1.57 9.28
C PRO A 74 -10.47 -2.77 9.25
N ASP A 75 -11.59 -2.71 9.97
CA ASP A 75 -12.61 -3.77 9.95
C ASP A 75 -13.16 -3.99 8.53
N HIS A 76 -13.37 -2.89 7.80
CA HIS A 76 -13.87 -2.87 6.43
C HIS A 76 -12.88 -2.17 5.50
N ALA A 77 -12.76 -2.68 4.28
CA ALA A 77 -12.10 -2.04 3.16
C ALA A 77 -12.88 -2.34 1.88
N ASP A 78 -12.98 -1.37 0.97
CA ASP A 78 -13.53 -1.55 -0.36
C ASP A 78 -12.62 -2.44 -1.21
N LEU A 79 -11.31 -2.35 -0.99
CA LEU A 79 -10.32 -3.29 -1.51
C LEU A 79 -9.31 -3.63 -0.41
N ARG A 80 -9.16 -4.92 -0.11
CA ARG A 80 -8.12 -5.44 0.77
C ARG A 80 -7.18 -6.37 0.00
N ILE A 81 -5.88 -6.14 0.16
CA ILE A 81 -4.84 -7.06 -0.30
C ILE A 81 -4.20 -7.69 0.93
N THR A 82 -4.23 -9.02 1.04
CA THR A 82 -3.55 -9.76 2.11
C THR A 82 -2.44 -10.59 1.49
N THR A 83 -1.24 -10.55 2.05
CA THR A 83 -0.08 -11.29 1.52
C THR A 83 0.99 -11.52 2.60
N ASP A 84 2.00 -12.34 2.32
CA ASP A 84 3.14 -12.55 3.21
C ASP A 84 4.07 -11.32 3.24
N TYR A 85 4.55 -10.94 4.44
CA TYR A 85 5.41 -9.78 4.61
C TYR A 85 6.74 -9.91 3.83
N GLU A 86 7.49 -10.99 4.05
CA GLU A 86 8.83 -11.15 3.48
C GLU A 86 8.79 -11.25 1.95
N LEU A 87 7.78 -11.93 1.40
CA LEU A 87 7.60 -12.09 -0.04
C LEU A 87 7.16 -10.79 -0.73
N THR A 88 6.57 -9.86 0.01
CA THR A 88 6.06 -8.59 -0.55
C THR A 88 7.06 -7.45 -0.45
N VAL A 89 7.97 -7.48 0.52
CA VAL A 89 9.02 -6.44 0.68
C VAL A 89 9.79 -6.16 -0.63
N PRO A 90 10.19 -7.15 -1.45
CA PRO A 90 10.82 -6.88 -2.75
C PRO A 90 9.93 -6.08 -3.71
N LEU A 91 8.62 -6.37 -3.76
CA LEU A 91 7.66 -5.60 -4.54
C LEU A 91 7.53 -4.17 -4.01
N GLY A 92 7.40 -4.00 -2.69
CA GLY A 92 7.33 -2.69 -2.04
C GLY A 92 8.61 -1.83 -2.17
N ARG A 93 9.71 -2.40 -2.66
CA ARG A 93 10.98 -1.71 -2.99
C ARG A 93 11.17 -1.50 -4.49
N ALA A 94 10.37 -2.16 -5.33
CA ALA A 94 10.51 -2.07 -6.77
C ALA A 94 10.12 -0.68 -7.25
N VAL A 95 10.97 -0.07 -8.07
CA VAL A 95 10.69 1.21 -8.72
C VAL A 95 10.52 0.94 -10.20
N PHE A 96 9.33 1.22 -10.73
CA PHE A 96 9.02 0.93 -12.13
C PHE A 96 9.44 2.06 -13.07
N GLU A 97 9.24 3.32 -12.69
CA GLU A 97 9.60 4.52 -13.48
C GLU A 97 9.14 4.46 -14.95
N GLY A 98 7.97 3.85 -15.18
CA GLY A 98 7.42 3.65 -16.53
C GLY A 98 8.14 2.56 -17.35
N ASN A 99 8.99 1.74 -16.73
CA ASN A 99 9.60 0.58 -17.37
C ASN A 99 8.57 -0.56 -17.49
N PRO A 100 8.10 -0.88 -18.70
CA PRO A 100 7.09 -1.91 -18.89
C PRO A 100 7.57 -3.32 -18.54
N GLU A 101 8.87 -3.61 -18.69
CA GLU A 101 9.43 -4.92 -18.32
C GLU A 101 9.42 -5.12 -16.81
N ALA A 102 9.71 -4.07 -16.05
CA ALA A 102 9.68 -4.12 -14.58
C ALA A 102 8.23 -4.29 -14.06
N VAL A 103 7.27 -3.63 -14.71
CA VAL A 103 5.84 -3.82 -14.42
C VAL A 103 5.39 -5.24 -14.75
N GLU A 104 5.81 -5.78 -15.90
CA GLU A 104 5.48 -7.15 -16.30
C GLU A 104 6.05 -8.18 -15.32
N GLU A 105 7.30 -8.00 -14.89
CA GLU A 105 7.95 -8.90 -13.93
C GLU A 105 7.27 -8.86 -12.57
N ALA A 106 6.95 -7.67 -12.05
CA ALA A 106 6.16 -7.54 -10.83
C ALA A 106 4.77 -8.19 -10.98
N GLY A 107 4.15 -8.04 -12.16
CA GLY A 107 2.89 -8.70 -12.49
C GLY A 107 2.98 -10.23 -12.44
N LYS A 108 4.09 -10.82 -12.91
CA LYS A 108 4.33 -12.28 -12.81
C LYS A 108 4.49 -12.72 -11.36
N VAL A 109 5.21 -11.97 -10.54
CA VAL A 109 5.35 -12.27 -9.11
C VAL A 109 3.98 -12.22 -8.42
N VAL A 110 3.20 -11.15 -8.67
CA VAL A 110 1.84 -11.02 -8.12
C VAL A 110 0.95 -12.19 -8.55
N ALA A 111 0.98 -12.56 -9.83
CA ALA A 111 0.19 -13.67 -10.36
C ALA A 111 0.57 -15.02 -9.71
N ASP A 112 1.87 -15.30 -9.53
CA ASP A 112 2.36 -16.51 -8.87
C ASP A 112 1.96 -16.56 -7.39
N LEU A 113 2.05 -15.43 -6.66
CA LEU A 113 1.60 -15.34 -5.26
C LEU A 113 0.08 -15.55 -5.14
N MET A 114 -0.70 -15.03 -6.10
CA MET A 114 -2.14 -15.26 -6.16
C MET A 114 -2.49 -16.72 -6.48
N GLU A 115 -1.82 -17.33 -7.46
CA GLU A 115 -2.02 -18.74 -7.82
C GLU A 115 -1.75 -19.68 -6.64
N LYS A 116 -0.72 -19.35 -5.83
CA LYS A 116 -0.38 -20.08 -4.60
C LYS A 116 -1.31 -19.81 -3.42
N GLY A 117 -2.24 -18.86 -3.55
CA GLY A 117 -3.11 -18.41 -2.46
C GLY A 117 -2.38 -17.67 -1.34
N ILE A 118 -1.16 -17.19 -1.60
CA ILE A 118 -0.37 -16.38 -0.66
C ILE A 118 -0.87 -14.94 -0.69
N MET A 119 -1.09 -14.40 -1.89
CA MET A 119 -1.70 -13.10 -2.08
C MET A 119 -3.19 -13.26 -2.37
N ILE A 120 -4.02 -12.61 -1.56
CA ILE A 120 -5.48 -12.62 -1.68
C ILE A 120 -5.94 -11.18 -1.84
N ARG A 121 -6.78 -10.93 -2.85
CA ARG A 121 -7.40 -9.63 -3.10
C ARG A 121 -8.90 -9.78 -2.94
N GLU A 122 -9.49 -8.98 -2.05
CA GLU A 122 -10.89 -9.04 -1.66
C GLU A 122 -11.56 -7.68 -1.82
N GLY A 123 -12.73 -7.63 -2.44
CA GLY A 123 -13.50 -6.40 -2.66
C GLY A 123 -13.51 -5.94 -4.11
N ASP A 124 -13.59 -4.63 -4.32
CA ASP A 124 -13.66 -3.98 -5.63
C ASP A 124 -12.26 -3.69 -6.18
N GLU A 125 -11.87 -4.46 -7.19
CA GLU A 125 -10.63 -4.27 -7.97
C GLU A 125 -10.53 -2.88 -8.63
N GLY A 126 -11.67 -2.23 -8.87
CA GLY A 126 -11.76 -0.89 -9.42
C GLY A 126 -11.80 0.22 -8.39
N ALA A 127 -11.73 -0.06 -7.08
CA ALA A 127 -11.97 0.94 -6.03
C ALA A 127 -11.09 2.19 -6.21
N LEU A 128 -9.80 2.00 -6.48
CA LEU A 128 -8.83 3.08 -6.62
C LEU A 128 -8.83 3.75 -8.02
N SER A 129 -9.57 3.21 -8.99
CA SER A 129 -9.49 3.64 -10.41
C SER A 129 -9.87 5.10 -10.65
N SER A 130 -10.69 5.67 -9.76
CA SER A 130 -11.09 7.09 -9.82
C SER A 130 -10.11 8.05 -9.14
N LEU A 131 -9.14 7.54 -8.38
CA LEU A 131 -8.19 8.33 -7.60
C LEU A 131 -6.93 8.62 -8.43
N THR A 132 -7.00 9.63 -9.29
CA THR A 132 -5.86 10.00 -10.16
C THR A 132 -4.61 10.38 -9.36
N PHE A 133 -4.74 10.96 -8.17
CA PHE A 133 -3.60 11.29 -7.30
C PHE A 133 -2.88 10.06 -6.73
N PHE A 134 -3.51 8.88 -6.80
CA PHE A 134 -2.89 7.61 -6.40
C PHE A 134 -1.93 7.09 -7.48
N GLU A 135 -1.99 7.63 -8.70
CA GLU A 135 -1.07 7.28 -9.78
C GLU A 135 0.38 7.60 -9.38
N GLY A 136 1.27 6.62 -9.57
CA GLY A 136 2.69 6.73 -9.22
C GLY A 136 2.98 6.72 -7.71
N PHE A 137 1.98 6.53 -6.84
CA PHE A 137 2.19 6.38 -5.39
C PHE A 137 3.21 5.27 -5.10
N HIS A 138 3.04 4.10 -5.73
CA HIS A 138 3.92 2.94 -5.56
C HIS A 138 5.41 3.31 -5.72
N ASP A 139 5.78 3.93 -6.84
CA ASP A 139 7.19 4.28 -7.09
C ASP A 139 7.70 5.35 -6.13
N LYS A 140 6.86 6.32 -5.75
CA LYS A 140 7.24 7.36 -4.78
C LYS A 140 7.56 6.75 -3.42
N ILE A 141 6.71 5.84 -2.92
CA ILE A 141 6.93 5.21 -1.62
C ILE A 141 8.03 4.15 -1.70
N ALA A 142 8.17 3.41 -2.80
CA ALA A 142 9.24 2.43 -3.01
C ALA A 142 10.64 3.06 -2.92
N LYS A 143 10.81 4.29 -3.42
CA LYS A 143 12.05 5.07 -3.25
C LYS A 143 12.39 5.38 -1.79
N ARG A 144 11.39 5.36 -0.90
CA ARG A 144 11.49 5.58 0.55
C ARG A 144 11.45 4.28 1.34
N THR A 145 11.29 3.12 0.70
CA THR A 145 11.33 1.81 1.38
C THR A 145 12.77 1.32 1.55
N ALA A 146 13.13 0.97 2.79
CA ALA A 146 14.41 0.37 3.18
C ALA A 146 14.48 -1.09 2.75
#